data_AF-A0A258E8M1-F1
#
_entry.id   AF-A0A258E8M1-F1
#
_cell.length_a   1.000
_cell.length_b   1.000
_cell.length_c   1.000
_cell.angle_alpha   90.00
_cell.angle_beta   90.00
_cell.angle_gamma   90.00
#
_symmetry.space_group_name_H-M   'P 1'
#
loop_
_entity.id
_entity.type
_entity.pdbx_description
1 polymer ?
#
loop_
_entity_poly.entity_id
_entity_poly.type
_entity_poly.pdbx_seq_one_letter_code
_entity_poly.pdbx_strand_id
1 'polypeptide(L)'
;YGSYSLISSNDSLFEQLPADYSFIDSLSYKIGNKTYIIASRELMTYAHKPLAKMIYALDITDDELAYEKEIRNVLLISLLLLSLLWIILHIGFKALINRIRTLSSQITQQLDDQLHMDSLTALPNRKALLENIQQKKHIAILLLNINNFKEINDFYGHEVGDQVLLSITNTIKDEIQKYPMRLYKMPSDEYAIALLKPMSGHECETISQAILNDIQTTDYLFSGIHIQTKRLPQN
;
A
#
# COMPACT_ATOMS: atom_id res chain seq x y z
N TYR A 1 -55.52 -35.95 16.41
CA TYR A 1 -56.66 -36.56 15.68
C TYR A 1 -57.14 -35.56 14.64
N GLY A 2 -56.42 -35.45 13.52
CA GLY A 2 -56.70 -34.50 12.45
C GLY A 2 -57.41 -35.17 11.29
N SER A 3 -58.52 -34.58 10.87
CA SER A 3 -59.32 -34.80 9.65
C SER A 3 -58.72 -35.73 8.58
N TYR A 4 -59.01 -37.03 8.66
CA TYR A 4 -58.89 -37.94 7.52
C TYR A 4 -60.25 -37.99 6.81
N SER A 5 -60.27 -37.59 5.54
CA SER A 5 -61.46 -37.73 4.68
C SER A 5 -61.26 -38.95 3.79
N LEU A 6 -62.21 -39.88 3.80
CA LEU A 6 -62.19 -41.04 2.92
C LEU A 6 -62.72 -40.61 1.56
N ILE A 7 -61.84 -40.53 0.56
CA ILE A 7 -62.17 -40.04 -0.79
C ILE A 7 -62.41 -41.26 -1.68
N SER A 8 -63.53 -41.28 -2.42
CA SER A 8 -63.85 -42.33 -3.40
C SER A 8 -63.24 -41.99 -4.77
N SER A 9 -63.07 -42.96 -5.66
CA SER A 9 -62.53 -42.76 -7.02
C SER A 9 -63.32 -41.76 -7.88
N ASN A 10 -64.51 -41.36 -7.44
CA ASN A 10 -65.41 -40.44 -8.14
C ASN A 10 -65.38 -39.02 -7.54
N ASP A 11 -64.41 -38.70 -6.68
CA ASP A 11 -64.28 -37.37 -6.10
C ASP A 11 -63.57 -36.40 -7.06
N SER A 12 -64.04 -35.16 -7.09
CA SER A 12 -63.51 -34.02 -7.83
C SER A 12 -62.00 -33.80 -7.70
N LEU A 13 -61.38 -34.27 -6.61
CA LEU A 13 -59.92 -34.22 -6.44
C LEU A 13 -59.18 -35.04 -7.50
N PHE A 14 -59.71 -36.20 -7.88
CA PHE A 14 -59.10 -37.06 -8.91
C PHE A 14 -59.33 -36.53 -10.33
N GLU A 15 -60.36 -35.71 -10.54
CA GLU A 15 -60.61 -35.03 -11.82
C GLU A 15 -59.63 -33.89 -12.10
N GLN A 16 -58.97 -33.37 -11.05
CA GLN A 16 -57.99 -32.27 -11.14
C GLN A 16 -56.54 -32.76 -11.23
N LEU A 17 -56.33 -34.07 -11.41
CA LEU A 17 -54.99 -34.63 -11.57
C LEU A 17 -54.35 -34.19 -12.89
N PRO A 18 -53.03 -33.96 -12.91
CA PRO A 18 -52.29 -33.66 -14.14
C PRO A 18 -52.45 -34.76 -15.20
N ALA A 19 -52.38 -34.39 -16.48
CA ALA A 19 -52.57 -35.32 -17.60
C ALA A 19 -51.48 -36.41 -17.70
N ASP A 20 -50.33 -36.18 -17.09
CA ASP A 20 -49.18 -37.08 -16.99
C ASP A 20 -49.17 -37.92 -15.69
N TYR A 21 -50.24 -37.84 -14.90
CA TYR A 21 -50.39 -38.63 -13.67
C TYR A 21 -50.27 -40.13 -13.95
N SER A 22 -49.36 -40.79 -13.24
CA SER A 22 -49.15 -42.23 -13.27
C SER A 22 -49.23 -42.77 -11.86
N PHE A 23 -49.84 -43.95 -11.70
CA PHE A 23 -49.94 -44.63 -10.41
C PHE A 23 -48.65 -45.33 -9.97
N ILE A 24 -47.57 -45.12 -10.70
CA ILE A 24 -46.25 -45.72 -10.48
C ILE A 24 -45.43 -44.70 -9.68
N ASP A 25 -45.10 -45.07 -8.45
CA ASP A 25 -44.36 -44.31 -7.42
C ASP A 25 -45.10 -43.18 -6.69
N SER A 26 -44.68 -42.92 -5.44
CA SER A 26 -45.21 -41.85 -4.60
C SER A 26 -44.67 -40.51 -5.08
N LEU A 27 -45.45 -39.81 -5.91
CA LEU A 27 -45.11 -38.50 -6.45
C LEU A 27 -45.87 -37.39 -5.72
N SER A 28 -45.24 -36.22 -5.62
CA SER A 28 -45.85 -35.01 -5.09
C SER A 28 -46.55 -34.26 -6.22
N TYR A 29 -47.80 -33.85 -5.98
CA TYR A 29 -48.64 -33.13 -6.92
C TYR A 29 -49.20 -31.87 -6.29
N LYS A 30 -49.11 -30.75 -7.02
CA LYS A 30 -49.69 -29.48 -6.61
C LYS A 30 -51.06 -29.31 -7.24
N ILE A 31 -52.11 -29.30 -6.43
CA ILE A 31 -53.50 -29.16 -6.85
C ILE A 31 -54.06 -27.89 -6.21
N GLY A 32 -54.25 -26.85 -7.02
CA GLY A 32 -54.58 -25.51 -6.54
C GLY A 32 -53.47 -24.95 -5.64
N ASN A 33 -53.81 -24.62 -4.39
CA ASN A 33 -52.84 -24.10 -3.40
C ASN A 33 -52.38 -25.15 -2.39
N LYS A 34 -52.66 -26.43 -2.65
CA LYS A 34 -52.27 -27.54 -1.77
C LYS A 34 -51.34 -28.50 -2.49
N THR A 35 -50.43 -29.08 -1.73
CA THR A 35 -49.47 -30.07 -2.22
C THR A 35 -49.80 -31.41 -1.58
N TYR A 36 -49.98 -32.43 -2.42
CA TYR A 36 -50.33 -33.77 -1.99
C TYR A 36 -49.29 -34.77 -2.42
N ILE A 37 -48.93 -35.70 -1.54
CA ILE A 37 -48.30 -36.97 -1.96
C ILE A 37 -49.43 -37.93 -2.28
N ILE A 38 -49.48 -38.38 -3.53
CA ILE A 38 -50.48 -39.35 -3.97
C ILE A 38 -49.76 -40.66 -4.24
N ALA A 39 -50.26 -41.74 -3.63
CA ALA A 39 -49.72 -43.07 -3.82
C ALA A 39 -50.85 -44.09 -3.90
N SER A 40 -50.56 -45.22 -4.52
CA SER A 40 -51.52 -46.31 -4.64
C SER A 40 -50.89 -47.65 -4.32
N ARG A 41 -51.73 -48.56 -3.82
CA ARG A 41 -51.35 -49.92 -3.53
C ARG A 41 -52.41 -50.88 -4.05
N GLU A 42 -51.97 -51.83 -4.86
CA GLU A 42 -52.84 -52.91 -5.31
C GLU A 42 -53.04 -53.92 -4.17
N LEU A 43 -54.31 -54.25 -3.91
CA LEU A 43 -54.72 -55.31 -3.01
C LEU A 43 -54.84 -56.59 -3.81
N MET A 44 -54.05 -57.58 -3.45
CA MET A 44 -54.00 -58.86 -4.15
C MET A 44 -54.76 -59.93 -3.38
N THR A 45 -55.37 -60.86 -4.10
CA THR A 45 -55.87 -62.12 -3.54
C THR A 45 -54.73 -63.02 -3.09
N TYR A 46 -55.04 -64.07 -2.33
CA TYR A 46 -54.07 -65.12 -1.97
C TYR A 46 -53.42 -65.80 -3.17
N ALA A 47 -54.06 -65.77 -4.34
CA ALA A 47 -53.53 -66.26 -5.61
C ALA A 47 -52.77 -65.20 -6.43
N HIS A 48 -52.37 -64.08 -5.80
CA HIS A 48 -51.70 -62.93 -6.44
C HIS A 48 -52.46 -62.32 -7.64
N LYS A 49 -53.78 -62.47 -7.67
CA LYS A 49 -54.62 -61.75 -8.63
C LYS A 49 -55.09 -60.42 -8.02
N PRO A 50 -55.11 -59.31 -8.77
CA PRO A 50 -55.58 -58.02 -8.28
C PRO A 50 -57.06 -58.11 -7.87
N LEU A 51 -57.34 -57.76 -6.62
CA LEU A 51 -58.68 -57.73 -6.03
C LEU A 51 -59.26 -56.32 -6.03
N ALA A 52 -58.45 -55.34 -5.63
CA ALA A 52 -58.84 -53.94 -5.54
C ALA A 52 -57.59 -53.04 -5.58
N LYS A 53 -57.78 -51.74 -5.71
CA LYS A 53 -56.71 -50.75 -5.64
C LYS A 53 -57.05 -49.70 -4.60
N MET A 54 -56.15 -49.48 -3.66
CA MET A 54 -56.26 -48.42 -2.65
C MET A 54 -55.43 -47.23 -3.12
N ILE A 55 -56.03 -46.04 -3.13
CA ILE A 55 -55.35 -44.78 -3.44
C ILE A 55 -55.46 -43.90 -2.21
N TYR A 56 -54.36 -43.27 -1.81
CA TYR A 56 -54.35 -42.30 -0.73
C TYR A 56 -53.60 -41.05 -1.15
N ALA A 57 -54.11 -39.90 -0.72
CA ALA A 57 -53.52 -38.58 -0.90
C ALA A 57 -53.24 -37.99 0.48
N LEU A 58 -51.99 -37.60 0.73
CA LEU A 58 -51.57 -36.95 1.96
C LEU A 58 -51.29 -35.48 1.67
N ASP A 59 -52.05 -34.57 2.29
CA ASP A 59 -51.78 -33.13 2.24
C ASP A 59 -50.49 -32.84 3.00
N ILE A 60 -49.45 -32.41 2.29
CA ILE A 60 -48.12 -32.06 2.82
C ILE A 60 -47.83 -30.57 2.66
N THR A 61 -48.86 -29.74 2.42
CA THR A 61 -48.69 -28.31 2.13
C THR A 61 -47.94 -27.60 3.26
N ASP A 62 -48.34 -27.86 4.51
CA ASP A 62 -47.72 -27.22 5.68
C ASP A 62 -46.26 -27.68 5.87
N ASP A 63 -45.99 -28.96 5.59
CA ASP A 63 -44.63 -29.52 5.65
C ASP A 63 -43.73 -28.89 4.59
N GLU A 64 -44.20 -28.79 3.33
CA GLU A 64 -43.46 -28.14 2.24
C GLU A 64 -43.14 -26.68 2.57
N LEU A 65 -44.12 -25.91 3.04
CA LEU A 65 -43.93 -24.51 3.45
C LEU A 65 -42.97 -24.38 4.64
N ALA A 66 -43.00 -25.32 5.58
CA ALA A 66 -42.06 -25.37 6.69
C ALA A 66 -40.62 -25.62 6.20
N TYR A 67 -40.42 -26.61 5.31
CA TYR A 67 -39.12 -26.91 4.71
C TYR A 67 -38.55 -25.72 3.91
N GLU A 68 -39.36 -25.06 3.08
CA GLU A 68 -38.93 -23.87 2.35
C GLU A 68 -38.47 -22.75 3.30
N LYS A 69 -39.21 -22.53 4.39
CA LYS A 69 -38.87 -21.54 5.41
C LYS A 69 -37.57 -21.89 6.13
N GLU A 70 -37.37 -23.15 6.48
CA GLU A 70 -36.14 -23.62 7.13
C GLU A 70 -34.93 -23.43 6.22
N ILE A 71 -35.01 -23.87 4.96
CA ILE A 71 -33.94 -23.70 3.97
C ILE A 71 -33.62 -22.21 3.79
N ARG A 72 -34.64 -21.35 3.64
CA ARG A 72 -34.44 -19.90 3.54
C ARG A 72 -33.72 -19.34 4.76
N ASN A 73 -34.09 -19.75 5.96
CA ASN A 73 -33.44 -19.29 7.20
C ASN A 73 -31.97 -19.73 7.27
N VAL A 74 -31.67 -20.99 6.90
CA VAL A 74 -30.29 -21.50 6.83
C VAL A 74 -29.46 -20.68 5.84
N LEU A 75 -30.02 -20.39 4.66
CA LEU A 75 -29.35 -19.55 3.65
C LEU A 75 -29.09 -18.13 4.18
N LEU A 76 -30.08 -17.49 4.82
CA LEU A 76 -29.91 -16.16 5.39
C LEU A 76 -28.82 -16.14 6.49
N ILE A 77 -28.83 -17.11 7.40
CA ILE A 77 -27.80 -17.23 8.46
C ILE A 77 -26.41 -17.43 7.84
N SER A 78 -26.28 -18.29 6.83
CA SER A 78 -25.01 -18.54 6.15
C SER A 78 -24.44 -17.28 5.49
N LEU A 79 -25.31 -16.48 4.85
CA LEU A 79 -24.92 -15.22 4.22
C LEU A 79 -24.46 -14.20 5.27
N LEU A 80 -25.16 -14.11 6.41
CA LEU A 80 -24.77 -13.25 7.52
C LEU A 80 -23.40 -13.65 8.09
N LEU A 81 -23.15 -14.94 8.30
CA LEU A 81 -21.86 -15.44 8.78
C LEU A 81 -20.71 -15.14 7.80
N LEU A 82 -20.94 -15.33 6.49
CA LEU A 82 -19.95 -15.02 5.46
C LEU A 82 -19.63 -13.52 5.41
N SER A 83 -20.65 -12.66 5.50
CA SER A 83 -20.43 -11.21 5.53
C SER A 83 -19.68 -10.76 6.79
N LEU A 84 -19.99 -11.33 7.95
CA LEU A 84 -19.27 -11.06 9.20
C LEU A 84 -17.80 -11.47 9.09
N LEU A 85 -17.52 -12.67 8.56
CA LEU A 85 -16.16 -13.15 8.32
C LEU A 85 -15.39 -12.22 7.39
N TRP A 86 -16.03 -11.77 6.30
CA TRP A 86 -15.43 -10.83 5.36
C TRP A 86 -15.06 -9.50 6.03
N ILE A 87 -15.94 -8.96 6.90
CA ILE A 87 -15.67 -7.72 7.65
C ILE A 87 -14.46 -7.89 8.56
N ILE A 88 -14.39 -8.99 9.33
CA ILE A 88 -13.28 -9.28 10.24
C ILE A 88 -11.96 -9.36 9.47
N LEU A 89 -11.93 -10.11 8.37
CA LEU A 89 -10.75 -10.25 7.52
C LEU A 89 -10.33 -8.92 6.90
N HIS A 90 -11.29 -8.12 6.42
CA HIS A 90 -11.01 -6.82 5.81
C HIS A 90 -10.39 -5.83 6.81
N ILE A 91 -10.94 -5.78 8.02
CA ILE A 91 -10.39 -4.93 9.10
C ILE A 91 -8.99 -5.39 9.48
N GLY A 92 -8.78 -6.70 9.68
CA GLY A 92 -7.47 -7.27 10.01
C GLY A 92 -6.42 -6.99 8.93
N PHE A 93 -6.78 -7.18 7.65
CA PHE A 93 -5.88 -6.95 6.52
C PHE A 93 -5.50 -5.47 6.38
N LYS A 94 -6.45 -4.55 6.55
CA LYS A 94 -6.17 -3.11 6.59
C LYS A 94 -5.20 -2.74 7.71
N ALA A 95 -5.41 -3.29 8.91
CA ALA A 95 -4.53 -3.05 10.05
C ALA A 95 -3.10 -3.54 9.76
N LEU A 96 -2.96 -4.73 9.15
CA LEU A 96 -1.67 -5.29 8.76
C LEU A 96 -0.95 -4.41 7.73
N ILE A 97 -1.64 -3.99 6.67
CA ILE A 97 -1.06 -3.10 5.64
C ILE A 97 -0.56 -1.81 6.25
N ASN A 98 -1.37 -1.17 7.11
CA ASN A 98 -0.98 0.07 7.76
C ASN A 98 0.26 -0.12 8.63
N ARG A 99 0.34 -1.24 9.37
CA ARG A 99 1.51 -1.54 10.21
C ARG A 99 2.78 -1.78 9.39
N ILE A 100 2.68 -2.49 8.26
CA ILE A 100 3.79 -2.68 7.33
C ILE A 100 4.24 -1.33 6.76
N ARG A 101 3.31 -0.46 6.34
CA ARG A 101 3.62 0.88 5.83
C ARG A 101 4.34 1.74 6.86
N THR A 102 3.87 1.76 8.11
CA THR A 102 4.52 2.52 9.18
C THR A 102 5.92 2.01 9.44
N LEU A 103 6.11 0.69 9.51
CA LEU A 103 7.43 0.09 9.74
C LEU A 103 8.39 0.37 8.58
N SER A 104 7.91 0.21 7.34
CA SER A 104 8.68 0.55 6.15
C SER A 104 9.04 2.03 6.14
N SER A 105 8.13 2.93 6.51
CA SER A 105 8.41 4.37 6.59
C SER A 105 9.49 4.69 7.61
N GLN A 106 9.48 4.02 8.78
CA GLN A 106 10.49 4.22 9.81
C GLN A 106 11.88 3.76 9.35
N ILE A 107 11.96 2.60 8.70
CA ILE A 107 13.22 2.09 8.15
C ILE A 107 13.73 3.01 7.04
N THR A 108 12.85 3.43 6.12
CA THR A 108 13.22 4.37 5.07
C THR A 108 13.72 5.67 5.65
N GLN A 109 13.03 6.22 6.67
CA GLN A 109 13.40 7.50 7.28
C GLN A 109 14.73 7.43 8.06
N GLN A 110 15.02 6.32 8.74
CA GLN A 110 16.32 6.09 9.38
C GLN A 110 17.47 5.95 8.38
N LEU A 111 17.22 5.33 7.21
CA LEU A 111 18.16 5.35 6.10
C LEU A 111 18.27 6.77 5.51
N ASP A 112 17.18 7.52 5.47
CA ASP A 112 17.10 8.83 4.83
C ASP A 112 17.96 9.87 5.57
N ASP A 113 17.93 9.88 6.90
CA ASP A 113 18.75 10.81 7.69
C ASP A 113 20.27 10.57 7.50
N GLN A 114 20.69 9.33 7.24
CA GLN A 114 22.07 9.00 6.86
C GLN A 114 22.38 9.32 5.39
N LEU A 115 21.36 9.32 4.52
CA LEU A 115 21.47 9.64 3.09
C LEU A 115 21.41 11.14 2.79
N HIS A 116 21.24 12.00 3.79
CA HIS A 116 21.14 13.44 3.62
C HIS A 116 22.39 14.21 4.01
N MET A 117 23.37 13.55 4.63
CA MET A 117 24.63 14.14 5.04
C MET A 117 25.78 13.52 4.24
N ASP A 118 26.76 14.33 3.88
CA ASP A 118 28.03 13.85 3.34
C ASP A 118 28.91 13.32 4.49
N SER A 119 29.42 12.10 4.32
CA SER A 119 30.15 11.38 5.37
C SER A 119 31.50 12.00 5.71
N LEU A 120 32.13 12.70 4.76
CA LEU A 120 33.44 13.33 4.97
C LEU A 120 33.26 14.69 5.65
N THR A 121 32.47 15.56 5.03
CA THR A 121 32.34 16.97 5.42
C THR A 121 31.29 17.24 6.47
N ALA A 122 30.43 16.26 6.77
CA ALA A 122 29.26 16.40 7.64
C ALA A 122 28.34 17.58 7.23
N LEU A 123 28.31 17.92 5.94
CA LEU A 123 27.39 18.89 5.36
C LEU A 123 26.14 18.17 4.81
N PRO A 124 24.98 18.86 4.73
CA PRO A 124 23.85 18.33 3.98
C PRO A 124 24.25 18.13 2.52
N ASN A 125 23.90 16.99 1.93
CA ASN A 125 24.38 16.62 0.60
C ASN A 125 23.42 17.08 -0.51
N ARG A 126 23.72 16.68 -1.76
CA ARG A 126 22.91 16.99 -2.95
C ARG A 126 21.43 16.59 -2.79
N LYS A 127 21.13 15.47 -2.14
CA LYS A 127 19.74 15.03 -1.94
C LYS A 127 18.98 16.02 -1.05
N ALA A 128 19.62 16.45 0.05
CA ALA A 128 19.05 17.43 0.97
C ALA A 128 18.81 18.78 0.29
N LEU A 129 19.71 19.19 -0.61
CA LEU A 129 19.53 20.38 -1.43
C LEU A 129 18.29 20.27 -2.33
N LEU A 130 18.16 19.18 -3.09
CA LEU A 130 17.04 18.99 -4.03
C LEU A 130 15.68 18.99 -3.32
N GLU A 131 15.58 18.35 -2.15
CA GLU A 131 14.34 18.35 -1.36
C GLU A 131 13.97 19.76 -0.87
N ASN A 132 14.95 20.52 -0.39
CA ASN A 132 14.69 21.88 0.06
C ASN A 132 14.32 22.83 -1.09
N ILE A 133 14.86 22.62 -2.29
CA ILE A 133 14.46 23.34 -3.51
C ILE A 133 13.01 23.01 -3.88
N GLN A 134 12.63 21.73 -3.87
CA GLN A 134 11.24 21.32 -4.17
C GLN A 134 10.22 21.94 -3.20
N GLN A 135 10.62 22.10 -1.94
CA GLN A 135 9.81 22.77 -0.91
C GLN A 135 9.83 24.31 -1.04
N LYS A 136 10.41 24.88 -2.11
CA LYS A 136 10.56 26.32 -2.37
C LYS A 136 11.17 27.11 -1.21
N LYS A 137 12.07 26.47 -0.43
CA LYS A 137 12.72 27.09 0.74
C LYS A 137 13.90 28.00 0.38
N HIS A 138 14.29 28.06 -0.90
CA HIS A 138 15.50 28.73 -1.35
C HIS A 138 15.21 29.68 -2.52
N ILE A 139 15.90 30.82 -2.53
CA ILE A 139 15.64 31.92 -3.48
C ILE A 139 16.67 31.95 -4.61
N ALA A 140 17.91 31.55 -4.32
CA ALA A 140 18.99 31.41 -5.29
C ALA A 140 20.00 30.36 -4.81
N ILE A 141 20.80 29.85 -5.74
CA ILE A 141 21.85 28.86 -5.49
C ILE A 141 23.12 29.30 -6.20
N LEU A 142 24.24 29.32 -5.47
CA LEU A 142 25.57 29.48 -6.02
C LEU A 142 26.24 28.10 -6.07
N LEU A 143 26.92 27.81 -7.16
CA LEU A 143 27.70 26.59 -7.32
C LEU A 143 29.19 26.93 -7.31
N LEU A 144 29.95 26.13 -6.57
CA LEU A 144 31.39 26.27 -6.42
C LEU A 144 32.04 24.93 -6.76
N ASN A 145 33.07 24.95 -7.60
CA ASN A 145 33.88 23.78 -7.96
C ASN A 145 35.35 24.08 -7.64
N ILE A 146 36.10 23.08 -7.15
CA ILE A 146 37.53 23.22 -6.88
C ILE A 146 38.30 22.78 -8.13
N ASN A 147 38.86 23.75 -8.85
CA ASN A 147 39.67 23.47 -10.02
C ASN A 147 40.85 22.53 -9.69
N ASN A 148 41.09 21.57 -10.58
CA ASN A 148 42.22 20.64 -10.53
C ASN A 148 42.28 19.76 -9.26
N PHE A 149 41.16 19.54 -8.54
CA PHE A 149 41.12 18.67 -7.37
C PHE A 149 41.58 17.23 -7.65
N LYS A 150 41.30 16.73 -8.86
CA LYS A 150 41.80 15.41 -9.29
C LYS A 150 43.33 15.33 -9.27
N GLU A 151 44.03 16.38 -9.69
CA GLU A 151 45.50 16.40 -9.66
C GLU A 151 46.02 16.33 -8.22
N ILE A 152 45.35 16.99 -7.27
CA ILE A 152 45.70 16.89 -5.84
C ILE A 152 45.62 15.43 -5.37
N ASN A 153 44.54 14.72 -5.71
CA ASN A 153 44.39 13.30 -5.39
C ASN A 153 45.47 12.43 -6.08
N ASP A 154 45.75 12.70 -7.35
CA ASP A 154 46.71 11.92 -8.15
C ASP A 154 48.16 12.10 -7.64
N PHE A 155 48.53 13.30 -7.17
CA PHE A 155 49.89 13.60 -6.67
C PHE A 155 50.09 13.30 -5.19
N TYR A 156 49.11 13.61 -4.33
CA TYR A 156 49.25 13.56 -2.87
C TYR A 156 48.41 12.46 -2.21
N GLY A 157 47.59 11.75 -2.97
CA GLY A 157 46.71 10.70 -2.48
C GLY A 157 45.38 11.20 -1.92
N HIS A 158 44.41 10.29 -1.85
CA HIS A 158 43.05 10.60 -1.42
C HIS A 158 42.94 11.14 0.02
N GLU A 159 43.80 10.68 0.94
CA GLU A 159 43.80 11.20 2.32
C GLU A 159 44.11 12.70 2.38
N VAL A 160 45.06 13.17 1.58
CA VAL A 160 45.39 14.61 1.50
C VAL A 160 44.26 15.37 0.80
N GLY A 161 43.68 14.80 -0.25
CA GLY A 161 42.50 15.38 -0.90
C GLY A 161 41.31 15.54 0.05
N ASP A 162 41.05 14.55 0.89
CA ASP A 162 39.98 14.59 1.90
C ASP A 162 40.23 15.70 2.93
N GLN A 163 41.48 15.89 3.37
CA GLN A 163 41.85 16.98 4.27
C GLN A 163 41.71 18.36 3.61
N VAL A 164 42.03 18.48 2.32
CA VAL A 164 41.78 19.69 1.52
C VAL A 164 40.28 19.99 1.49
N LEU A 165 39.43 19.01 1.21
CA LEU A 165 37.97 19.18 1.20
C LEU A 165 37.43 19.62 2.55
N LEU A 166 37.90 19.02 3.65
CA LEU A 166 37.53 19.40 5.01
C LEU A 166 37.93 20.85 5.33
N SER A 167 39.14 21.26 4.94
CA SER A 167 39.61 22.61 5.20
C SER A 167 38.83 23.65 4.40
N ILE A 168 38.62 23.41 3.10
CA ILE A 168 37.79 24.29 2.25
C ILE A 168 36.36 24.36 2.78
N THR A 169 35.80 23.23 3.22
CA THR A 169 34.48 23.19 3.84
C THR A 169 34.40 24.15 5.04
N ASN A 170 35.38 24.09 5.94
CA ASN A 170 35.41 24.96 7.12
C ASN A 170 35.56 26.44 6.73
N THR A 171 36.47 26.75 5.80
CA THR A 171 36.65 28.12 5.29
C THR A 171 35.35 28.70 4.72
N ILE A 172 34.66 27.95 3.85
CA ILE A 172 33.38 28.41 3.28
C ILE A 172 32.33 28.57 4.39
N LYS A 173 32.23 27.58 5.28
CA LYS A 173 31.23 27.56 6.37
C LYS A 173 31.39 28.77 7.29
N ASP A 174 32.61 29.09 7.69
CA ASP A 174 32.91 30.22 8.59
C ASP A 174 32.56 31.55 7.93
N GLU A 175 32.81 31.69 6.63
CA GLU A 175 32.50 32.93 5.91
C GLU A 175 31.00 33.11 5.68
N ILE A 176 30.28 32.04 5.33
CA ILE A 176 28.83 32.14 5.10
C ILE A 176 28.00 32.19 6.37
N GLN A 177 28.54 31.80 7.54
CA GLN A 177 27.79 31.73 8.80
C GLN A 177 27.16 33.08 9.22
N LYS A 178 27.76 34.18 8.76
CA LYS A 178 27.29 35.56 9.04
C LYS A 178 26.04 35.94 8.23
N TYR A 179 25.64 35.12 7.26
CA TYR A 179 24.61 35.41 6.28
C TYR A 179 23.48 34.37 6.33
N PRO A 180 22.26 34.69 5.83
CA PRO A 180 21.15 33.74 5.75
C PRO A 180 21.35 32.77 4.59
N MET A 181 22.41 31.97 4.64
CA MET A 181 22.81 31.00 3.63
C MET A 181 23.02 29.63 4.24
N ARG A 182 22.97 28.60 3.41
CA ARG A 182 23.27 27.22 3.80
C ARG A 182 24.21 26.57 2.79
N LEU A 183 25.29 26.00 3.30
CA LEU A 183 26.24 25.22 2.51
C LEU A 183 25.77 23.77 2.38
N TYR A 184 25.90 23.23 1.19
CA TYR A 184 25.63 21.83 0.85
C TYR A 184 26.85 21.24 0.15
N LYS A 185 27.14 19.97 0.45
CA LYS A 185 28.16 19.21 -0.26
C LYS A 185 27.56 18.57 -1.50
N MET A 186 28.20 18.80 -2.64
CA MET A 186 27.86 18.19 -3.92
C MET A 186 28.89 17.07 -4.23
N PRO A 187 28.65 16.20 -5.23
CA PRO A 187 29.56 15.12 -5.55
C PRO A 187 31.00 15.59 -5.80
N SER A 188 31.99 14.76 -5.47
CA SER A 188 33.42 15.04 -5.68
C SER A 188 33.89 16.30 -4.94
N ASP A 189 34.21 17.36 -5.67
CA ASP A 189 34.87 18.59 -5.26
C ASP A 189 33.95 19.81 -5.37
N GLU A 190 32.66 19.58 -5.59
CA GLU A 190 31.66 20.61 -5.74
C GLU A 190 30.97 20.96 -4.43
N TYR A 191 30.46 22.19 -4.36
CA TYR A 191 29.65 22.73 -3.28
C TYR A 191 28.50 23.56 -3.85
N ALA A 192 27.40 23.61 -3.10
CA ALA A 192 26.27 24.49 -3.39
C ALA A 192 25.96 25.36 -2.18
N ILE A 193 25.77 26.66 -2.39
CA ILE A 193 25.39 27.62 -1.35
C ILE A 193 23.99 28.12 -1.68
N ALA A 194 23.02 27.79 -0.84
CA ALA A 194 21.63 28.20 -1.04
C ALA A 194 21.29 29.43 -0.19
N LEU A 195 20.61 30.41 -0.79
CA LEU A 195 20.11 31.59 -0.11
C LEU A 195 18.75 31.29 0.55
N LEU A 196 18.67 31.56 1.86
CA LEU A 196 17.46 31.38 2.66
C LEU A 196 16.57 32.62 2.66
N LYS A 197 17.11 33.79 2.28
CA LYS A 197 16.40 35.07 2.18
C LYS A 197 16.78 35.80 0.89
N PRO A 198 15.93 36.70 0.37
CA PRO A 198 16.28 37.50 -0.80
C PRO A 198 17.48 38.37 -0.47
N MET A 199 18.41 38.45 -1.42
CA MET A 199 19.63 39.23 -1.32
C MET A 199 19.89 39.87 -2.68
N SER A 200 20.47 41.07 -2.70
CA SER A 200 20.77 41.76 -3.94
C SER A 200 21.93 41.08 -4.69
N GLY A 201 21.99 41.24 -6.01
CA GLY A 201 23.08 40.68 -6.82
C GLY A 201 24.46 41.16 -6.36
N HIS A 202 24.57 42.42 -5.95
CA HIS A 202 25.82 43.02 -5.44
C HIS A 202 26.27 42.38 -4.11
N GLU A 203 25.34 42.08 -3.19
CA GLU A 203 25.66 41.38 -1.95
C GLU A 203 26.14 39.94 -2.23
N CYS A 204 25.47 39.22 -3.14
CA CYS A 204 25.91 37.90 -3.58
C CYS A 204 27.33 37.91 -4.18
N GLU A 205 27.63 38.91 -5.01
CA GLU A 205 28.94 39.09 -5.62
C GLU A 205 30.02 39.41 -4.57
N THR A 206 29.71 40.31 -3.63
CA THR A 206 30.62 40.67 -2.53
C THR A 206 30.99 39.44 -1.69
N ILE A 207 29.99 38.63 -1.34
CA ILE A 207 30.17 37.40 -0.57
C ILE A 207 30.96 36.36 -1.38
N SER A 208 30.65 36.20 -2.66
CA SER A 208 31.38 35.28 -3.54
C SER A 208 32.86 35.64 -3.60
N GLN A 209 33.16 36.95 -3.68
CA GLN A 209 34.54 37.44 -3.71
C GLN A 209 35.24 37.26 -2.36
N ALA A 210 34.55 37.42 -1.25
CA ALA A 210 35.08 37.16 0.09
C ALA A 210 35.45 35.68 0.26
N ILE A 211 34.55 34.76 -0.11
CA ILE A 211 34.80 33.31 -0.10
C ILE A 211 36.02 32.96 -0.95
N LEU A 212 36.11 33.51 -2.17
CA LEU A 212 37.25 33.26 -3.06
C LEU A 212 38.57 33.78 -2.47
N ASN A 213 38.57 34.98 -1.89
CA ASN A 213 39.76 35.55 -1.26
C ASN A 213 40.22 34.73 -0.04
N ASP A 214 39.30 34.28 0.80
CA ASP A 214 39.63 33.48 1.98
C ASP A 214 40.20 32.11 1.58
N ILE A 215 39.62 31.44 0.58
CA ILE A 215 40.16 30.18 0.04
C ILE A 215 41.57 30.36 -0.55
N GLN A 216 41.82 31.49 -1.22
CA GLN A 216 43.12 31.81 -1.87
C GLN A 216 44.21 32.25 -0.89
N THR A 217 43.84 32.77 0.29
CA THR A 217 44.78 33.25 1.31
C THR A 217 45.05 32.23 2.41
N THR A 218 44.23 31.19 2.50
CA THR A 218 44.43 30.07 3.42
C THR A 218 45.59 29.20 2.92
N ASP A 219 46.66 29.12 3.70
CA ASP A 219 47.72 28.14 3.51
C ASP A 219 47.30 26.80 4.12
N TYR A 220 47.31 25.74 3.32
CA TYR A 220 46.90 24.42 3.80
C TYR A 220 48.14 23.59 4.13
N LEU A 221 48.32 23.26 5.42
CA LEU A 221 49.43 22.44 5.92
C LEU A 221 48.94 21.02 6.23
N PHE A 222 49.43 20.03 5.48
CA PHE A 222 49.06 18.63 5.68
C PHE A 222 50.31 17.75 5.81
N SER A 223 50.53 17.14 6.97
CA SER A 223 51.65 16.21 7.22
C SER A 223 53.05 16.75 6.82
N GLY A 224 53.27 18.06 6.95
CA GLY A 224 54.52 18.74 6.56
C GLY A 224 54.57 19.26 5.11
N ILE A 225 53.51 19.06 4.32
CA ILE A 225 53.35 19.58 2.97
C ILE A 225 52.58 20.91 3.04
N HIS A 226 53.16 21.98 2.50
CA HIS A 226 52.50 23.26 2.32
C HIS A 226 51.86 23.32 0.92
N ILE A 227 50.53 23.34 0.87
CA ILE A 227 49.78 23.62 -0.35
C ILE A 227 49.38 25.10 -0.33
N GLN A 228 50.06 25.90 -1.14
CA GLN A 228 49.71 27.30 -1.35
C GLN A 228 48.67 27.39 -2.47
N THR A 229 47.52 27.99 -2.19
CA THR A 229 46.49 28.28 -3.21
C THR A 229 46.77 29.56 -4.00
N LYS A 230 47.85 30.26 -3.66
CA LYS A 230 48.25 31.50 -4.35
C LYS A 230 48.67 31.19 -5.78
N ARG A 231 48.01 31.84 -6.74
CA ARG A 231 48.44 31.85 -8.14
C ARG A 231 49.87 32.41 -8.19
N LEU A 232 50.85 31.59 -8.59
CA LEU A 232 52.16 32.10 -8.96
C LEU A 232 51.96 33.23 -9.99
N PRO A 233 52.59 34.40 -9.83
CA PRO A 233 52.47 35.46 -10.81
C PRO A 233 52.90 34.90 -12.16
N GLN A 234 52.02 35.02 -13.16
CA GLN A 234 52.40 34.75 -14.54
C GLN A 234 53.42 35.84 -14.91
N ASN A 235 54.69 35.45 -15.03
CA ASN A 235 55.70 36.24 -15.74
C ASN A 235 55.40 36.22 -17.24
#